data_AF-A0AAV2B681-F1
#
_entry.id   AF-A0AAV2B681-F1
#
_cell.length_a   1.000
_cell.length_b   1.000
_cell.length_c   1.000
_cell.angle_alpha   90.00
_cell.angle_beta   90.00
_cell.angle_gamma   90.00
#
_symmetry.space_group_name_H-M   'P 1'
#
loop_
_entity.id
_entity.type
_entity.pdbx_description
1 polymer ?
#
loop_
_entity_poly.entity_id
_entity_poly.type
_entity_poly.pdbx_seq_one_letter_code
_entity_poly.pdbx_strand_id
1 'polypeptide(L)' 'MQFVPGMSNYAFRMTRLSNRIFGEVARPTTSKSMKVVRLMQKKPADLDPYIVNYYPPHEEYSKLIRTLREHGLFRR' A
#
# COMPACT_ATOMS: atom_id res chain seq x y z
N MET A 1 11.77 19.90 3.08
CA MET A 1 11.91 20.46 4.44
C MET A 1 12.06 21.97 4.34
N GLN A 2 11.22 22.74 5.04
CA GLN A 2 11.47 24.18 5.24
C GLN A 2 12.72 24.36 6.10
N PHE A 3 13.39 25.50 5.98
CA PHE A 3 14.48 25.86 6.88
C PHE A 3 13.94 25.88 8.32
N VAL A 4 14.49 25.04 9.19
CA VAL A 4 14.12 25.01 10.61
C VAL A 4 15.03 26.01 11.33
N PRO A 5 14.46 27.01 12.03
CA PRO A 5 15.28 27.96 12.80
C PRO A 5 16.09 27.19 13.85
N GLY A 6 17.41 27.35 13.82
CA GLY A 6 18.37 26.60 14.66
C GLY A 6 19.20 25.55 13.93
N MET A 7 18.89 25.20 12.67
CA MET A 7 19.76 24.33 11.87
C MET A 7 20.86 25.11 11.15
N SER A 8 22.10 24.61 11.22
CA SER A 8 23.21 25.08 10.39
C SER A 8 22.91 24.87 8.90
N ASN A 9 23.33 25.80 8.05
CA ASN A 9 23.23 25.69 6.59
C ASN A 9 23.90 24.40 6.06
N TYR A 10 24.98 23.96 6.71
CA TYR A 10 25.63 22.69 6.40
C TYR A 10 24.69 21.51 6.63
N ALA A 11 24.03 21.45 7.78
CA ALA A 11 23.09 20.38 8.10
C ALA A 11 21.93 20.33 7.10
N PHE A 12 21.40 21.50 6.68
CA PHE A 12 20.36 21.58 5.65
C PHE A 12 20.84 21.05 4.28
N ARG A 13 22.08 21.34 3.88
CA ARG A 13 22.67 20.81 2.65
C ARG A 13 22.88 19.30 2.74
N MET A 14 23.32 18.81 3.90
CA MET A 14 23.56 17.39 4.14
C MET A 14 22.27 16.58 4.13
N THR A 15 21.18 17.05 4.75
CA THR A 15 19.87 16.37 4.70
C THR A 15 19.33 16.35 3.28
N ARG A 16 19.45 17.45 2.53
CA ARG A 16 19.03 17.49 1.13
C ARG A 16 19.84 16.54 0.24
N LEU A 17 21.14 16.39 0.50
CA LEU A 17 21.99 15.43 -0.19
C LEU A 17 21.57 13.99 0.12
N SER A 18 21.43 13.66 1.41
CA SER A 18 20.96 12.34 1.87
C SER A 18 19.65 11.95 1.19
N ASN A 19 18.67 12.85 1.18
CA ASN A 19 17.37 12.59 0.55
C ASN A 19 17.50 12.31 -0.96
N ARG A 20 18.49 12.89 -1.65
CA ARG A 20 18.73 12.58 -3.08
C ARG A 20 19.39 11.23 -3.26
N ILE A 21 20.33 10.86 -2.40
CA ILE A 21 21.05 9.58 -2.45
C ILE A 21 20.07 8.43 -2.23
N PHE A 22 19.18 8.56 -1.24
CA PHE A 22 18.23 7.50 -0.87
C PHE A 22 16.87 7.60 -1.57
N GLY A 23 16.70 8.52 -2.53
CA GLY A 23 15.46 8.65 -3.31
C GLY A 23 14.26 9.19 -2.52
N GLU A 24 14.50 9.86 -1.39
CA GLU A 24 13.48 10.54 -0.61
C GLU A 24 13.15 11.94 -1.19
N VAL A 25 12.19 12.63 -0.57
CA VAL A 25 11.75 13.95 -1.00
C VAL A 25 12.83 15.01 -0.71
N ALA A 26 13.59 15.38 -1.75
CA ALA A 26 14.66 16.37 -1.65
C ALA A 26 14.21 17.83 -1.77
N ARG A 27 13.01 18.09 -2.31
CA ARG A 27 12.47 19.46 -2.45
C ARG A 27 11.62 19.83 -1.23
N PRO A 28 11.70 21.09 -0.75
CA PRO A 28 10.77 21.57 0.26
C PRO A 28 9.34 21.45 -0.26
N THR A 29 8.55 20.64 0.45
CA THR A 29 7.19 20.28 0.09
C THR A 29 6.31 20.58 1.29
N THR A 30 5.08 21.03 1.06
CA THR A 30 4.12 21.34 2.13
C THR A 30 3.62 20.04 2.80
N SER A 31 3.12 20.15 4.04
CA SER A 31 2.53 19.01 4.75
C SER A 31 1.38 18.37 3.98
N LYS A 32 0.57 19.17 3.26
CA LYS A 32 -0.51 18.69 2.40
C LYS A 32 0.01 17.85 1.24
N SER A 33 1.04 18.32 0.55
CA SER A 33 1.63 17.60 -0.59
C SER A 33 2.36 16.31 -0.17
N MET A 34 2.88 16.23 1.06
CA MET A 34 3.44 14.98 1.61
C MET A 34 2.40 13.86 1.75
N LYS A 35 1.10 14.17 1.75
CA LYS A 35 0.03 13.15 1.73
C LYS A 35 0.14 12.24 0.49
N VAL A 36 0.45 12.81 -0.67
CA VAL A 36 0.56 12.06 -1.93
C VAL A 36 1.70 11.04 -1.86
N VAL A 37 2.84 11.46 -1.33
CA VAL A 37 4.00 10.58 -1.11
C VAL A 37 3.61 9.40 -0.22
N ARG A 38 2.94 9.68 0.92
CA ARG A 38 2.49 8.62 1.84
C ARG A 38 1.45 7.68 1.24
N LEU A 39 0.57 8.20 0.38
CA LEU A 39 -0.47 7.42 -0.29
C LEU A 39 0.14 6.48 -1.33
N MET A 40 1.13 6.95 -2.09
CA MET A 40 1.82 6.15 -3.10
C MET A 40 2.87 5.19 -2.51
N GLN A 41 3.39 5.49 -1.31
CA GLN A 41 4.27 4.56 -0.57
C GLN A 41 3.51 3.33 -0.04
N LYS A 42 2.19 3.43 0.15
CA LYS A 42 1.37 2.34 0.66
C LYS A 42 0.67 1.63 -0.49
N LYS A 43 0.43 0.33 -0.34
CA LYS A 43 -0.48 -0.40 -1.21
C LYS A 43 -1.90 0.17 -1.03
N PRO A 44 -2.65 0.43 -2.11
CA PRO A 44 -4.04 0.89 -1.98
C PRO A 44 -4.90 -0.20 -1.33
N ALA A 45 -5.89 0.22 -0.54
CA ALA A 45 -6.78 -0.66 0.21
C ALA A 45 -7.53 -1.64 -0.71
N ASP A 46 -7.90 -1.19 -1.92
CA ASP A 46 -8.64 -2.02 -2.89
C ASP A 46 -7.81 -3.18 -3.47
N LEU A 47 -6.50 -3.21 -3.21
CA LEU A 47 -5.63 -4.34 -3.57
C LEU A 47 -5.26 -5.20 -2.36
N ASP A 48 -5.72 -4.85 -1.16
CA ASP A 48 -5.48 -5.63 0.04
C ASP A 48 -6.31 -6.93 -0.04
N PRO A 49 -5.65 -8.12 -0.06
CA PRO A 49 -6.36 -9.39 -0.13
C PRO A 49 -7.32 -9.60 1.05
N TYR A 50 -7.07 -8.98 2.21
CA TYR A 50 -7.99 -9.04 3.35
C TYR A 50 -9.32 -8.33 3.04
N ILE A 51 -9.27 -7.25 2.26
CA ILE A 51 -10.44 -6.45 1.88
C ILE A 51 -11.13 -7.09 0.67
N VAL A 52 -10.35 -7.45 -0.36
CA VAL A 52 -10.87 -7.99 -1.64
C VAL A 52 -11.49 -9.38 -1.44
N ASN A 53 -10.81 -10.26 -0.70
CA ASN A 53 -11.24 -11.65 -0.52
C ASN A 53 -12.02 -11.83 0.78
N TYR A 54 -12.73 -10.79 1.23
CA TYR A 54 -13.49 -10.84 2.48
C TYR A 54 -14.55 -11.95 2.47
N TYR A 55 -15.26 -12.10 1.35
CA TYR A 55 -16.20 -13.20 1.15
C TYR A 55 -15.57 -14.34 0.34
N PRO A 56 -15.79 -15.59 0.73
CA PRO A 56 -15.31 -16.72 -0.04
C PRO A 56 -16.07 -16.86 -1.37
N PRO A 57 -15.50 -17.57 -2.37
CA PRO A 57 -16.14 -17.78 -3.67
C PRO A 57 -17.29 -18.81 -3.58
N HIS A 58 -18.46 -18.37 -3.13
CA HIS A 58 -19.63 -19.23 -2.93
C HIS A 58 -20.11 -19.94 -4.20
N GLU A 59 -19.99 -19.30 -5.37
CA GLU A 59 -20.38 -19.92 -6.63
C GLU A 59 -19.51 -21.12 -6.98
N GLU A 60 -18.19 -21.02 -6.77
CA GLU A 60 -17.25 -22.08 -7.05
C GLU A 60 -17.50 -23.27 -6.15
N TYR A 61 -17.69 -23.02 -4.84
CA TYR A 61 -18.05 -24.07 -3.90
C TYR A 61 -19.38 -24.74 -4.24
N SER A 62 -20.39 -23.96 -4.62
CA SER A 62 -21.69 -24.52 -5.00
C SER A 62 -21.60 -25.39 -6.26
N LYS A 63 -20.83 -24.96 -7.27
CA LYS A 63 -20.57 -25.73 -8.48
C LYS A 63 -19.79 -27.01 -8.17
N LEU A 64 -18.74 -26.92 -7.37
CA LEU A 64 -17.92 -28.06 -6.93
C LEU A 64 -18.75 -29.10 -6.17
N ILE A 65 -19.56 -28.66 -5.21
CA ILE A 65 -20.40 -29.56 -4.43
C ILE A 65 -21.48 -30.22 -5.30
N ARG A 66 -21.98 -29.52 -6.33
CA ARG A 66 -22.92 -30.09 -7.30
C ARG A 66 -22.25 -31.19 -8.13
N THR A 67 -21.07 -30.94 -8.71
CA THR A 67 -20.37 -31.95 -9.53
C THR A 67 -20.01 -33.18 -8.69
N LEU A 68 -19.55 -33.01 -7.45
CA LEU A 68 -19.27 -34.13 -6.56
C LEU A 68 -20.52 -34.97 -6.23
N ARG A 69 -21.71 -34.36 -6.17
CA ARG A 69 -22.98 -35.11 -6.01
C ARG A 69 -23.33 -35.91 -7.25
N GLU A 70 -23.16 -35.33 -8.43
CA GLU A 70 -23.42 -36.01 -9.70
C GLU A 70 -22.51 -37.23 -9.88
N HIS A 71 -21.27 -37.16 -9.39
CA HIS A 71 -20.34 -38.28 -9.37
C HIS A 71 -20.54 -39.26 -8.20
N GLY A 72 -21.51 -39.02 -7.30
CA GLY A 72 -21.75 -39.87 -6.13
C GLY A 72 -20.70 -39.79 -5.03
N LEU A 73 -19.75 -38.84 -5.12
CA LEU A 73 -18.66 -38.64 -4.16
C LEU A 73 -19.11 -37.85 -2.93
N PHE A 74 -20.20 -37.09 -3.04
CA PHE A 74 -20.73 -36.27 -1.95
C PHE A 74 -22.25 -36.40 -1.85
N ARG A 75 -22.77 -36.55 -0.63
CA ARG A 75 -24.20 -36.54 -0.31
C ARG A 75 -24.40 -35.62 0.90
N ARG A 76 -25.49 -34.85 0.89
CA ARG A 76 -25.79 -33.89 1.97
C ARG A 76 -25.94 -34.60 3.30
#